data_AF-A0A2G6MWN3-F1
#
_entry.id   AF-A0A2G6MWN3-F1
#
_cell.length_a   1.000
_cell.length_b   1.000
_cell.length_c   1.000
_cell.angle_alpha   90.00
_cell.angle_beta   90.00
_cell.angle_gamma   90.00
#
_symmetry.space_group_name_H-M   'P 1'
#
loop_
_entity.id
_entity.type
_entity.pdbx_description
1 polymer ?
#
loop_
_entity_poly.entity_id
_entity_poly.type
_entity_poly.pdbx_seq_one_letter_code
_entity_poly.pdbx_strand_id
1 'polypeptide(L)'
;MNEGFTVWAERRILENMHGLETKSLSAAIGRNGLMEAIESFGEGSEFTKLEIDGTGHDPDEFYSQVPYEKGFLFVALLEEAAGREKFDAFVKKYIEHFAFTSLTTAQFEAFLEQELPGLAARVGADEWIHQPGLPANAPVFSSARLEKLEGLAKGWQDGARPDVSEAADWSPEDWQIYLQALPRTLAGEDCAWLNQNFNLNEQGNCEILCSWLQIAVNSGYEPAFERCASFLGEVGRMKYLKPLFTALHDNPDTRTLGREVFAANADGYHPIARGGLERIMAG
;
A
#
# COMPACT_ATOMS: atom_id res chain seq x y z
N MET A 1 6.32 12.88 -9.25
CA MET A 1 7.09 14.02 -8.70
C MET A 1 6.76 14.32 -7.25
N ASN A 2 5.50 14.57 -6.87
CA ASN A 2 5.18 14.89 -5.48
C ASN A 2 5.31 13.65 -4.57
N GLU A 3 4.43 12.67 -4.75
CA GLU A 3 4.27 11.58 -3.80
C GLU A 3 5.49 10.66 -3.70
N GLY A 4 6.06 10.23 -4.83
CA GLY A 4 7.26 9.38 -4.82
C GLY A 4 8.46 9.98 -4.09
N PHE A 5 8.73 11.28 -4.26
CA PHE A 5 9.81 11.96 -3.52
C PHE A 5 9.46 12.12 -2.04
N THR A 6 8.19 12.41 -1.72
CA THR A 6 7.72 12.50 -0.33
C THR A 6 7.88 11.17 0.40
N VAL A 7 7.43 10.05 -0.19
CA VAL A 7 7.55 8.71 0.42
C VAL A 7 9.01 8.29 0.54
N TRP A 8 9.86 8.62 -0.44
CA TRP A 8 11.30 8.43 -0.34
C TRP A 8 11.90 9.23 0.83
N ALA A 9 11.54 10.50 0.98
CA ALA A 9 12.02 11.33 2.08
C ALA A 9 11.52 10.84 3.44
N GLU A 10 10.24 10.45 3.54
CA GLU A 10 9.65 9.84 4.73
C GLU A 10 10.43 8.60 5.15
N ARG A 11 10.70 7.68 4.22
CA ARG A 11 11.47 6.46 4.50
C ARG A 11 12.94 6.73 4.82
N ARG A 12 13.54 7.80 4.28
CA ARG A 12 14.87 8.28 4.70
C ARG A 12 14.86 8.82 6.13
N ILE A 13 13.78 9.48 6.56
CA ILE A 13 13.61 9.93 7.95
C ILE A 13 13.46 8.71 8.87
N LEU A 14 12.63 7.73 8.51
CA LEU A 14 12.48 6.48 9.27
C LEU A 14 13.81 5.72 9.39
N GLU A 15 14.58 5.63 8.31
CA GLU A 15 15.92 5.03 8.32
C GLU A 15 16.84 5.74 9.32
N ASN A 16 16.84 7.07 9.33
CA ASN A 16 17.68 7.85 10.25
C ASN A 16 17.24 7.73 11.71
N MET A 17 15.94 7.58 11.97
CA MET A 17 15.39 7.51 13.34
C MET A 17 15.44 6.10 13.94
N HIS A 18 15.17 5.09 13.12
CA HIS A 18 14.89 3.72 13.57
C HIS A 18 15.74 2.66 12.87
N GLY A 19 16.53 3.05 11.87
CA GLY A 19 17.46 2.19 11.16
C GLY A 19 16.90 1.59 9.87
N LEU A 20 17.79 0.92 9.14
CA LEU A 20 17.51 0.35 7.82
C LEU A 20 16.43 -0.74 7.85
N GLU A 21 16.33 -1.49 8.95
CA GLU A 21 15.31 -2.53 9.09
C GLU A 21 13.90 -1.92 9.05
N THR A 22 13.63 -0.85 9.83
CA THR A 22 12.34 -0.15 9.80
C THR A 22 12.01 0.42 8.42
N LYS A 23 12.99 1.00 7.72
CA LYS A 23 12.79 1.43 6.32
C LYS A 23 12.41 0.25 5.42
N SER A 24 13.05 -0.91 5.61
CA SER A 24 12.80 -2.10 4.79
C SER A 24 11.40 -2.66 5.04
N LEU A 25 10.95 -2.69 6.30
CA LEU A 25 9.58 -3.07 6.66
C LEU A 25 8.55 -2.11 6.04
N SER A 26 8.76 -0.79 6.16
CA SER A 26 7.89 0.22 5.55
C SER A 26 7.85 0.10 4.02
N ALA A 27 8.99 -0.13 3.37
CA ALA A 27 9.08 -0.32 1.92
C ALA A 27 8.38 -1.61 1.46
N ALA A 28 8.42 -2.68 2.26
CA ALA A 28 7.71 -3.92 1.96
C ALA A 28 6.18 -3.75 2.03
N ILE A 29 5.68 -3.09 3.08
CA ILE A 29 4.25 -2.75 3.21
C ILE A 29 3.79 -1.92 2.00
N GLY A 30 4.58 -0.92 1.62
CA GLY A 30 4.31 -0.09 0.45
C GLY A 30 4.31 -0.88 -0.86
N ARG A 31 5.28 -1.79 -1.04
CA ARG A 31 5.35 -2.66 -2.21
C ARG A 31 4.12 -3.56 -2.33
N ASN A 32 3.62 -4.12 -1.22
CA ASN A 32 2.39 -4.90 -1.23
C ASN A 32 1.20 -4.06 -1.71
N GLY A 33 1.03 -2.85 -1.17
CA GLY A 33 -0.02 -1.93 -1.62
C GLY A 33 0.12 -1.50 -3.09
N LEU A 34 1.34 -1.39 -3.61
CA LEU A 34 1.59 -1.16 -5.03
C LEU A 34 1.12 -2.34 -5.89
N MET A 35 1.48 -3.56 -5.51
CA MET A 35 1.11 -4.77 -6.26
C MET A 35 -0.41 -4.95 -6.27
N GLU A 36 -1.09 -4.74 -5.14
CA GLU A 36 -2.56 -4.75 -5.06
C GLU A 36 -3.19 -3.70 -5.99
N ALA A 37 -2.61 -2.49 -6.05
CA ALA A 37 -3.10 -1.44 -6.95
C ALA A 37 -2.90 -1.79 -8.43
N ILE A 38 -1.74 -2.35 -8.79
CA ILE A 38 -1.45 -2.81 -10.15
C ILE A 38 -2.39 -3.94 -10.56
N GLU A 39 -2.62 -4.91 -9.68
CA GLU A 39 -3.56 -6.00 -9.92
C GLU A 39 -4.99 -5.48 -10.11
N SER A 40 -5.44 -4.57 -9.25
CA SER A 40 -6.78 -3.99 -9.32
C SER A 40 -7.04 -3.21 -10.61
N PHE A 41 -6.04 -2.52 -11.17
CA PHE A 41 -6.18 -1.85 -12.46
C PHE A 41 -5.91 -2.76 -13.66
N GLY A 42 -5.16 -3.85 -13.45
CA GLY A 42 -4.54 -4.67 -14.48
C GLY A 42 -3.15 -4.14 -14.88
N GLU A 43 -2.19 -5.07 -15.04
CA GLU A 43 -0.77 -4.75 -15.28
C GLU A 43 -0.52 -3.85 -16.51
N GLY A 44 -1.35 -3.96 -17.55
CA GLY A 44 -1.24 -3.16 -18.77
C GLY A 44 -1.98 -1.83 -18.74
N SER A 45 -2.60 -1.46 -17.60
CA SER A 45 -3.41 -0.24 -17.49
C SER A 45 -2.55 1.02 -17.45
N GLU A 46 -3.00 2.06 -18.15
CA GLU A 46 -2.39 3.39 -18.14
C GLU A 46 -2.32 3.99 -16.72
N PHE A 47 -3.23 3.62 -15.83
CA PHE A 47 -3.24 4.09 -14.43
C PHE A 47 -2.15 3.47 -13.55
N THR A 48 -1.34 2.56 -14.11
CA THR A 48 -0.14 2.01 -13.45
C THR A 48 1.16 2.72 -13.88
N LYS A 49 1.07 3.70 -14.80
CA LYS A 49 2.20 4.59 -15.16
C LYS A 49 2.46 5.59 -14.04
N LEU A 50 3.69 6.11 -13.96
CA LEU A 50 3.98 7.24 -13.06
C LEU A 50 3.50 8.56 -13.64
N GLU A 51 3.65 8.72 -14.95
CA GLU A 51 3.04 9.81 -15.69
C GLU A 51 1.75 9.33 -16.34
N ILE A 52 0.62 9.79 -15.78
CA ILE A 52 -0.72 9.48 -16.26
C ILE A 52 -1.25 10.69 -17.03
N ASP A 53 -1.84 10.47 -18.20
CA ASP A 53 -2.71 11.45 -18.84
C ASP A 53 -4.12 11.37 -18.23
N GLY A 54 -4.40 12.27 -17.28
CA GLY A 54 -5.71 12.36 -16.63
C GLY A 54 -6.77 13.11 -17.45
N THR A 55 -6.49 13.49 -18.71
CA THR A 55 -7.41 14.32 -19.49
C THR A 55 -8.73 13.60 -19.74
N GLY A 56 -9.82 14.17 -19.22
CA GLY A 56 -11.17 13.59 -19.37
C GLY A 56 -11.52 12.51 -18.34
N HIS A 57 -10.64 12.24 -17.37
CA HIS A 57 -10.88 11.34 -16.25
C HIS A 57 -11.11 12.12 -14.96
N ASP A 58 -11.98 11.59 -14.10
CA ASP A 58 -12.05 12.05 -12.72
C ASP A 58 -10.75 11.61 -11.99
N PRO A 59 -10.03 12.50 -11.29
CA PRO A 59 -8.86 12.13 -10.49
C PRO A 59 -9.08 10.96 -9.53
N ASP A 60 -10.30 10.77 -9.04
CA ASP A 60 -10.64 9.65 -8.17
C ASP A 60 -10.64 8.29 -8.89
N GLU A 61 -10.71 8.26 -10.23
CA GLU A 61 -10.65 7.01 -11.02
C GLU A 61 -9.25 6.38 -11.03
N PHE A 62 -8.21 7.20 -10.95
CA PHE A 62 -6.82 6.73 -11.00
C PHE A 62 -6.05 6.95 -9.70
N TYR A 63 -6.67 7.57 -8.68
CA TYR A 63 -6.09 7.68 -7.35
C TYR A 63 -5.75 6.29 -6.78
N SER A 64 -4.48 6.09 -6.42
CA SER A 64 -3.97 4.80 -5.98
C SER A 64 -2.62 4.92 -5.27
N GLN A 65 -2.06 3.77 -4.86
CA GLN A 65 -0.69 3.68 -4.33
C GLN A 65 0.39 3.81 -5.42
N VAL A 66 0.04 3.77 -6.72
CA VAL A 66 1.02 3.81 -7.82
C VAL A 66 1.95 5.04 -7.74
N PRO A 67 1.47 6.29 -7.73
CA PRO A 67 2.35 7.47 -7.72
C PRO A 67 3.20 7.59 -6.44
N TYR A 68 2.76 6.97 -5.35
CA TYR A 68 3.46 6.93 -4.06
C TYR A 68 4.59 5.89 -4.12
N GLU A 69 4.23 4.64 -4.41
CA GLU A 69 5.10 3.49 -4.19
C GLU A 69 5.97 3.15 -5.40
N LYS A 70 5.42 3.18 -6.62
CA LYS A 70 6.25 3.09 -7.84
C LYS A 70 7.16 4.32 -7.91
N GLY A 71 6.65 5.49 -7.47
CA GLY A 71 7.43 6.72 -7.41
C GLY A 71 8.58 6.61 -6.40
N PHE A 72 8.32 6.08 -5.21
CA PHE A 72 9.34 5.80 -4.23
C PHE A 72 10.42 4.85 -4.77
N LEU A 73 10.02 3.74 -5.37
CA LEU A 73 10.95 2.74 -5.90
C LEU A 73 11.83 3.34 -7.00
N PHE A 74 11.27 4.19 -7.87
CA PHE A 74 12.03 4.93 -8.87
C PHE A 74 13.05 5.88 -8.25
N VAL A 75 12.64 6.69 -7.26
CA VAL A 75 13.55 7.63 -6.57
C VAL A 75 14.64 6.88 -5.79
N ALA A 76 14.31 5.75 -5.17
CA ALA A 76 15.29 4.89 -4.51
C ALA A 76 16.29 4.29 -5.51
N LEU A 77 15.84 3.85 -6.69
CA LEU A 77 16.72 3.37 -7.75
C LEU A 77 17.68 4.46 -8.25
N LEU A 78 17.21 5.70 -8.37
CA LEU A 78 18.06 6.85 -8.68
C LEU A 78 19.13 7.08 -7.59
N GLU A 79 18.75 7.00 -6.30
CA GLU A 79 19.68 7.10 -5.18
C GLU A 79 20.75 6.00 -5.24
N GLU A 80 20.34 4.74 -5.39
CA GLU A 80 21.24 3.58 -5.45
C GLU A 80 22.23 3.70 -6.61
N ALA A 81 21.74 4.07 -7.79
CA ALA A 81 22.58 4.21 -8.97
C ALA A 81 23.55 5.41 -8.85
N ALA A 82 23.09 6.56 -8.38
CA ALA A 82 23.91 7.76 -8.25
C ALA A 82 24.94 7.65 -7.10
N GLY A 83 24.60 6.88 -6.06
CA GLY A 83 25.26 6.89 -4.76
C GLY A 83 24.67 8.00 -3.88
N ARG A 84 24.41 7.65 -2.61
CA ARG A 84 23.67 8.48 -1.65
C ARG A 84 24.18 9.92 -1.53
N GLU A 85 25.49 10.12 -1.39
CA GLU A 85 26.05 11.47 -1.22
C GLU A 85 25.75 12.39 -2.43
N LYS A 86 25.90 11.86 -3.64
CA LYS A 86 25.60 12.61 -4.87
C LYS A 86 24.10 12.86 -5.03
N PHE A 87 23.28 11.87 -4.69
CA PHE A 87 21.84 11.99 -4.77
C PHE A 87 21.29 12.99 -3.75
N ASP A 88 21.80 12.99 -2.52
CA ASP A 88 21.41 13.96 -1.49
C ASP A 88 21.76 15.41 -1.92
N ALA A 89 22.94 15.60 -2.53
CA ALA A 89 23.32 16.88 -3.12
C ALA A 89 22.40 17.30 -4.27
N PHE A 90 22.00 16.35 -5.13
CA PHE A 90 21.02 16.57 -6.19
C PHE A 90 19.66 16.99 -5.64
N VAL A 91 19.12 16.26 -4.65
CA VAL A 91 17.81 16.56 -4.05
C VAL A 91 17.80 17.95 -3.43
N LYS A 92 18.89 18.35 -2.75
CA LYS A 92 19.01 19.71 -2.21
C LYS A 92 18.92 20.77 -3.32
N LYS A 93 19.68 20.60 -4.40
CA LYS A 93 19.63 21.51 -5.56
C LYS A 93 18.27 21.52 -6.24
N TYR A 94 17.64 20.34 -6.38
CA TYR A 94 16.30 20.18 -6.94
C TYR A 94 15.28 21.01 -6.16
N ILE A 95 15.26 20.88 -4.83
CA ILE A 95 14.36 21.66 -3.97
C ILE A 95 14.66 23.16 -4.06
N GLU A 96 15.94 23.56 -4.00
CA GLU A 96 16.34 24.97 -4.10
C GLU A 96 15.97 25.59 -5.45
N HIS A 97 16.15 24.86 -6.55
CA HIS A 97 15.90 25.35 -7.90
C HIS A 97 14.41 25.52 -8.20
N PHE A 98 13.57 24.56 -7.77
CA PHE A 98 12.13 24.57 -8.02
C PHE A 98 11.29 25.13 -6.85
N ALA A 99 11.94 25.69 -5.83
CA ALA A 99 11.25 26.32 -4.70
C ALA A 99 10.25 27.39 -5.18
N PHE A 100 9.01 27.30 -4.69
CA PHE A 100 7.91 28.20 -5.04
C PHE A 100 7.53 28.21 -6.54
N THR A 101 7.77 27.09 -7.23
CA THR A 101 7.35 26.88 -8.62
C THR A 101 6.54 25.60 -8.78
N SER A 102 5.98 25.41 -9.98
CA SER A 102 5.40 24.12 -10.40
C SER A 102 6.31 23.47 -11.43
N LEU A 103 6.32 22.14 -11.45
CA LEU A 103 7.24 21.35 -12.28
C LEU A 103 6.49 20.27 -13.06
N THR A 104 6.84 20.09 -14.33
CA THR A 104 6.42 18.94 -15.15
C THR A 104 7.44 17.81 -15.11
N THR A 105 7.02 16.59 -15.47
CA THR A 105 7.94 15.44 -15.59
C THR A 105 9.10 15.72 -16.54
N ALA A 106 8.82 16.27 -17.73
CA ALA A 106 9.86 16.61 -18.70
C ALA A 106 10.88 17.62 -18.16
N GLN A 107 10.45 18.59 -17.33
CA GLN A 107 11.36 19.52 -16.67
C GLN A 107 12.20 18.83 -15.59
N PHE A 108 11.63 17.87 -14.86
CA PHE A 108 12.39 17.03 -13.92
C PHE A 108 13.46 16.20 -14.65
N GLU A 109 13.11 15.54 -15.75
CA GLU A 109 14.05 14.71 -16.53
C GLU A 109 15.19 15.55 -17.10
N ALA A 110 14.88 16.74 -17.62
CA ALA A 110 15.90 17.68 -18.08
C ALA A 110 16.84 18.12 -16.96
N PHE A 111 16.29 18.40 -15.77
CA PHE A 111 17.09 18.77 -14.59
C PHE A 111 17.94 17.60 -14.08
N LEU A 112 17.41 16.38 -14.10
CA LEU A 112 18.12 15.16 -13.74
C LEU A 112 19.32 14.93 -14.66
N GLU A 113 19.13 15.08 -15.98
CA GLU A 113 20.22 14.95 -16.95
C GLU A 113 21.26 16.06 -16.81
N GLN A 114 20.85 17.28 -16.46
CA GLN A 114 21.79 18.39 -16.22
C GLN A 114 22.68 18.12 -15.00
N GLU A 115 22.09 17.72 -13.86
CA GLU A 115 22.81 17.62 -12.58
C GLU A 115 23.47 16.25 -12.36
N LEU A 116 22.93 15.18 -12.96
CA LEU A 116 23.45 13.81 -12.91
C LEU A 116 23.44 13.18 -14.33
N PRO A 117 24.31 13.64 -15.25
CA PRO A 117 24.29 13.23 -16.65
C PRO A 117 24.35 11.71 -16.88
N GLY A 118 23.49 11.21 -17.75
CA GLY A 118 23.38 9.79 -18.10
C GLY A 118 22.74 8.90 -17.02
N LEU A 119 22.36 9.44 -15.86
CA LEU A 119 21.73 8.65 -14.80
C LEU A 119 20.38 8.09 -15.24
N ALA A 120 19.55 8.90 -15.88
CA ALA A 120 18.22 8.52 -16.36
C ALA A 120 18.28 7.32 -17.32
N ALA A 121 19.19 7.38 -18.29
CA ALA A 121 19.41 6.29 -19.24
C ALA A 121 19.91 5.01 -18.55
N ARG A 122 20.83 5.15 -17.59
CA ARG A 122 21.42 4.00 -16.87
C ARG A 122 20.40 3.23 -16.03
N VAL A 123 19.39 3.90 -15.47
CA VAL A 123 18.32 3.25 -14.68
C VAL A 123 17.10 2.86 -15.52
N GLY A 124 17.08 3.23 -16.81
CA GLY A 124 15.91 3.01 -17.69
C GLY A 124 14.72 3.88 -17.31
N ALA A 125 14.92 5.17 -17.00
CA ALA A 125 13.89 6.07 -16.50
C ALA A 125 12.63 6.15 -17.39
N ASP A 126 12.77 6.01 -18.71
CA ASP A 126 11.65 6.00 -19.66
C ASP A 126 10.65 4.87 -19.36
N GLU A 127 11.14 3.67 -19.05
CA GLU A 127 10.32 2.52 -18.66
C GLU A 127 9.58 2.80 -17.34
N TRP A 128 10.27 3.40 -16.37
CA TRP A 128 9.69 3.75 -15.07
C TRP A 128 8.57 4.78 -15.18
N ILE A 129 8.79 5.81 -15.97
CA ILE A 129 7.90 6.98 -16.02
C ILE A 129 6.70 6.68 -16.91
N HIS A 130 6.92 6.12 -18.10
CA HIS A 130 5.93 6.10 -19.17
C HIS A 130 5.34 4.72 -19.46
N GLN A 131 5.89 3.63 -18.91
CA GLN A 131 5.35 2.27 -19.12
C GLN A 131 4.50 1.79 -17.93
N PRO A 132 3.44 1.00 -18.18
CA PRO A 132 2.60 0.43 -17.14
C PRO A 132 3.35 -0.70 -16.40
N GLY A 133 2.78 -1.16 -15.27
CA GLY A 133 3.35 -2.22 -14.44
C GLY A 133 4.56 -1.78 -13.61
N LEU A 134 5.33 -2.74 -13.09
CA LEU A 134 6.53 -2.49 -12.30
C LEU A 134 7.77 -3.00 -13.07
N PRO A 135 8.76 -2.13 -13.38
CA PRO A 135 9.97 -2.57 -14.08
C PRO A 135 10.76 -3.64 -13.32
N ALA A 136 11.42 -4.53 -14.06
CA ALA A 136 12.14 -5.68 -13.51
C ALA A 136 13.35 -5.30 -12.64
N ASN A 137 13.88 -4.09 -12.80
CA ASN A 137 14.99 -3.55 -11.99
C ASN A 137 14.52 -2.80 -10.73
N ALA A 138 13.26 -2.93 -10.33
CA ALA A 138 12.73 -2.33 -9.12
C ALA A 138 13.51 -2.75 -7.86
N PRO A 139 14.07 -1.80 -7.07
CA PRO A 139 14.79 -2.11 -5.85
C PRO A 139 13.97 -2.98 -4.92
N VAL A 140 14.60 -3.98 -4.30
CA VAL A 140 13.96 -4.87 -3.32
C VAL A 140 14.60 -4.62 -1.96
N PHE A 141 13.77 -4.23 -1.00
CA PHE A 141 14.18 -4.02 0.39
C PHE A 141 13.96 -5.30 1.18
N SER A 142 14.97 -5.73 1.93
CA SER A 142 14.94 -6.96 2.72
C SER A 142 15.47 -6.71 4.14
N SER A 143 14.98 -7.50 5.08
CA SER A 143 15.53 -7.58 6.43
C SER A 143 15.24 -8.97 7.00
N ALA A 144 16.03 -9.38 7.99
CA ALA A 144 15.80 -10.66 8.67
C ALA A 144 14.40 -10.69 9.32
N ARG A 145 13.94 -9.56 9.84
CA ARG A 145 12.59 -9.44 10.40
C ARG A 145 11.50 -9.64 9.35
N LEU A 146 11.64 -9.00 8.18
CA LEU A 146 10.70 -9.13 7.06
C LEU A 146 10.62 -10.59 6.58
N GLU A 147 11.77 -11.20 6.31
CA GLU A 147 11.86 -12.58 5.84
C GLU A 147 11.24 -13.57 6.82
N LYS A 148 11.43 -13.34 8.13
CA LYS A 148 10.82 -14.16 9.18
C LYS A 148 9.30 -14.05 9.17
N LEU A 149 8.75 -12.84 9.13
CA LEU A 149 7.30 -12.61 9.18
C LEU A 149 6.61 -13.14 7.92
N GLU A 150 7.16 -12.85 6.74
CA GLU A 150 6.63 -13.36 5.47
C GLU A 150 6.77 -14.88 5.38
N GLY A 151 7.91 -15.44 5.81
CA GLY A 151 8.13 -16.89 5.80
C GLY A 151 7.13 -17.61 6.68
N LEU A 152 6.81 -17.04 7.84
CA LEU A 152 5.79 -17.56 8.75
C LEU A 152 4.39 -17.55 8.13
N ALA A 153 4.00 -16.46 7.47
CA ALA A 153 2.72 -16.34 6.81
C ALA A 153 2.62 -17.28 5.58
N LYS A 154 3.67 -17.38 4.77
CA LYS A 154 3.75 -18.30 3.61
C LYS A 154 3.68 -19.76 4.03
N GLY A 155 4.29 -20.13 5.15
CA GLY A 155 4.23 -21.48 5.73
C GLY A 155 2.92 -21.83 6.43
N TRP A 156 1.93 -20.92 6.46
CA TRP A 156 0.69 -21.12 7.22
C TRP A 156 -0.06 -22.40 6.83
N GLN A 157 -0.15 -22.69 5.52
CA GLN A 157 -0.82 -23.89 5.01
C GLN A 157 -0.09 -25.19 5.39
N ASP A 158 1.21 -25.11 5.65
CA ASP A 158 2.05 -26.23 6.11
C ASP A 158 2.07 -26.38 7.64
N GLY A 159 1.25 -25.60 8.36
CA GLY A 159 1.13 -25.65 9.81
C GLY A 159 2.06 -24.70 10.57
N ALA A 160 2.78 -23.81 9.88
CA ALA A 160 3.56 -22.76 10.55
C ALA A 160 2.62 -21.80 11.29
N ARG A 161 2.94 -21.47 12.54
CA ARG A 161 2.16 -20.55 13.38
C ARG A 161 3.11 -19.64 14.16
N PRO A 162 2.78 -18.35 14.36
CA PRO A 162 3.54 -17.48 15.24
C PRO A 162 3.60 -18.08 16.65
N ASP A 163 4.76 -17.97 17.28
CA ASP A 163 4.83 -18.12 18.72
C ASP A 163 3.98 -17.02 19.36
N VAL A 164 3.01 -17.40 20.18
CA VAL A 164 2.02 -16.47 20.74
C VAL A 164 2.68 -15.42 21.63
N SER A 165 3.74 -15.79 22.36
CA SER A 165 4.46 -14.85 23.22
C SER A 165 5.30 -13.87 22.41
N GLU A 166 5.92 -14.33 21.32
CA GLU A 166 6.66 -13.45 20.42
C GLU A 166 5.73 -12.48 19.69
N ALA A 167 4.61 -12.97 19.17
CA ALA A 167 3.63 -12.17 18.43
C ALA A 167 2.90 -11.15 19.30
N ALA A 168 2.81 -11.37 20.62
CA ALA A 168 2.27 -10.38 21.55
C ALA A 168 3.10 -9.08 21.59
N ASP A 169 4.41 -9.16 21.31
CA ASP A 169 5.34 -8.01 21.31
C ASP A 169 5.56 -7.41 19.91
N TRP A 170 4.87 -7.91 18.88
CA TRP A 170 5.00 -7.39 17.52
C TRP A 170 4.56 -5.94 17.41
N SER A 171 5.32 -5.16 16.64
CA SER A 171 4.91 -3.79 16.32
C SER A 171 3.70 -3.79 15.37
N PRO A 172 3.02 -2.65 15.19
CA PRO A 172 1.98 -2.53 14.17
C PRO A 172 2.46 -2.90 12.76
N GLU A 173 3.68 -2.51 12.40
CA GLU A 173 4.29 -2.83 11.11
C GLU A 173 4.53 -4.34 10.95
N ASP A 174 4.99 -5.01 12.01
CA ASP A 174 5.16 -6.46 12.01
C ASP A 174 3.82 -7.16 11.74
N TRP A 175 2.76 -6.72 12.43
CA TRP A 175 1.40 -7.23 12.24
C TRP A 175 0.87 -6.96 10.83
N GLN A 176 1.08 -5.76 10.29
CA GLN A 176 0.68 -5.45 8.92
C GLN A 176 1.39 -6.36 7.90
N ILE A 177 2.70 -6.53 8.02
CA ILE A 177 3.47 -7.41 7.14
C ILE A 177 2.94 -8.83 7.22
N TYR A 178 2.78 -9.34 8.44
CA TYR A 178 2.31 -10.70 8.65
C TYR A 178 0.90 -10.92 8.08
N LEU A 179 -0.06 -10.03 8.37
CA LEU A 179 -1.43 -10.14 7.88
C LEU A 179 -1.52 -9.96 6.36
N GLN A 180 -0.75 -9.05 5.77
CA GLN A 180 -0.71 -8.87 4.30
C GLN A 180 -0.10 -10.06 3.58
N ALA A 181 0.84 -10.77 4.22
CA ALA A 181 1.50 -11.94 3.66
C ALA A 181 0.68 -13.25 3.84
N LEU A 182 -0.36 -13.23 4.68
CA LEU A 182 -1.27 -14.38 4.82
C LEU A 182 -2.15 -14.54 3.56
N PRO A 183 -2.62 -15.77 3.28
CA PRO A 183 -3.68 -15.97 2.29
C PRO A 183 -4.90 -15.08 2.58
N ARG A 184 -5.48 -14.49 1.52
CA ARG A 184 -6.67 -13.61 1.66
C ARG A 184 -7.92 -14.35 2.11
N THR A 185 -7.95 -15.66 1.94
CA THR A 185 -8.98 -16.56 2.44
C THR A 185 -8.32 -17.65 3.28
N LEU A 186 -8.83 -17.88 4.48
CA LEU A 186 -8.40 -18.90 5.42
C LEU A 186 -9.59 -19.82 5.78
N ALA A 187 -9.29 -20.98 6.36
CA ALA A 187 -10.33 -21.79 6.97
C ALA A 187 -10.93 -21.08 8.20
N GLY A 188 -12.21 -21.31 8.49
CA GLY A 188 -12.86 -20.69 9.66
C GLY A 188 -12.17 -21.01 10.98
N GLU A 189 -11.58 -22.21 11.12
CA GLU A 189 -10.79 -22.60 12.29
C GLU A 189 -9.47 -21.82 12.41
N ASP A 190 -8.85 -21.46 11.29
CA ASP A 190 -7.63 -20.65 11.25
C ASP A 190 -7.91 -19.19 11.61
N CYS A 191 -9.02 -18.64 11.10
CA CYS A 191 -9.51 -17.33 11.54
C CYS A 191 -9.81 -17.33 13.04
N ALA A 192 -10.48 -18.38 13.55
CA ALA A 192 -10.78 -18.51 14.96
C ALA A 192 -9.48 -18.58 15.79
N TRP A 193 -8.48 -19.35 15.35
CA TRP A 193 -7.20 -19.45 16.03
C TRP A 193 -6.48 -18.08 16.08
N LEU A 194 -6.39 -17.36 14.97
CA LEU A 194 -5.77 -16.04 14.92
C LEU A 194 -6.46 -15.07 15.87
N ASN A 195 -7.79 -15.01 15.84
CA ASN A 195 -8.54 -14.12 16.70
C ASN A 195 -8.40 -14.49 18.19
N GLN A 196 -8.44 -15.78 18.53
CA GLN A 196 -8.33 -16.22 19.93
C GLN A 196 -6.96 -15.95 20.54
N ASN A 197 -5.89 -16.07 19.75
CA ASN A 197 -4.53 -15.86 20.26
C ASN A 197 -4.11 -14.39 20.27
N PHE A 198 -4.68 -13.55 19.40
CA PHE A 198 -4.21 -12.17 19.18
C PHE A 198 -5.28 -11.08 19.30
N ASN A 199 -6.52 -11.44 19.64
CA ASN A 199 -7.65 -10.53 19.81
C ASN A 199 -7.81 -9.56 18.62
N LEU A 200 -7.78 -10.12 17.41
CA LEU A 200 -7.71 -9.31 16.18
C LEU A 200 -8.97 -8.49 15.93
N ASN A 201 -10.14 -8.97 16.37
CA ASN A 201 -11.39 -8.23 16.35
C ASN A 201 -11.36 -7.00 17.27
N GLU A 202 -10.60 -7.06 18.36
CA GLU A 202 -10.52 -6.02 19.38
C GLU A 202 -9.36 -5.04 19.14
N GLN A 203 -8.65 -5.15 18.02
CA GLN A 203 -7.50 -4.31 17.71
C GLN A 203 -7.88 -2.83 17.59
N GLY A 204 -7.19 -1.98 18.37
CA GLY A 204 -7.36 -0.52 18.32
C GLY A 204 -6.60 0.13 17.16
N ASN A 205 -5.57 -0.54 16.63
CA ASN A 205 -4.84 -0.02 15.47
C ASN A 205 -5.64 -0.28 14.19
N CYS A 206 -6.05 0.79 13.50
CA CYS A 206 -6.88 0.72 12.30
C CYS A 206 -6.22 -0.05 11.14
N GLU A 207 -4.89 -0.01 11.03
CA GLU A 207 -4.16 -0.68 9.95
C GLU A 207 -4.16 -2.20 10.14
N ILE A 208 -3.93 -2.65 11.38
CA ILE A 208 -4.01 -4.07 11.76
C ILE A 208 -5.45 -4.55 11.59
N LEU A 209 -6.41 -3.81 12.16
CA LEU A 209 -7.82 -4.18 12.13
C LEU A 209 -8.36 -4.25 10.70
N CYS A 210 -8.02 -3.28 9.83
CA CYS A 210 -8.43 -3.30 8.43
C CYS A 210 -7.82 -4.51 7.68
N SER A 211 -6.56 -4.84 7.93
CA SER A 211 -5.90 -6.00 7.29
C SER A 211 -6.53 -7.32 7.74
N TRP A 212 -6.81 -7.46 9.04
CA TRP A 212 -7.49 -8.62 9.60
C TRP A 212 -8.91 -8.78 9.07
N LEU A 213 -9.73 -7.72 9.12
CA LEU A 213 -11.13 -7.79 8.72
C LEU A 213 -11.30 -8.15 7.23
N GLN A 214 -10.38 -7.72 6.36
CA GLN A 214 -10.36 -8.16 4.96
C GLN A 214 -10.23 -9.70 4.86
N ILE A 215 -9.27 -10.29 5.58
CA ILE A 215 -9.09 -11.76 5.60
C ILE A 215 -10.35 -12.42 6.16
N ALA A 216 -10.86 -11.94 7.30
CA ALA A 216 -12.02 -12.53 7.96
C ALA A 216 -13.28 -12.50 7.09
N VAL A 217 -13.56 -11.37 6.43
CA VAL A 217 -14.70 -11.21 5.52
C VAL A 217 -14.55 -12.10 4.28
N ASN A 218 -13.37 -12.10 3.64
CA ASN A 218 -13.09 -12.98 2.50
C ASN A 218 -13.14 -14.47 2.85
N SER A 219 -12.97 -14.80 4.13
CA SER A 219 -13.05 -16.17 4.67
C SER A 219 -14.45 -16.57 5.15
N GLY A 220 -15.44 -15.66 5.09
CA GLY A 220 -16.76 -15.90 5.64
C GLY A 220 -16.78 -16.12 7.16
N TYR A 221 -15.78 -15.59 7.88
CA TYR A 221 -15.67 -15.74 9.34
C TYR A 221 -16.68 -14.83 10.06
N GLU A 222 -17.90 -15.33 10.25
CA GLU A 222 -19.03 -14.62 10.86
C GLU A 222 -18.71 -13.87 12.17
N PRO A 223 -17.89 -14.39 13.11
CA PRO A 223 -17.59 -13.67 14.34
C PRO A 223 -16.90 -12.32 14.16
N ALA A 224 -16.36 -12.00 12.98
CA ALA A 224 -15.79 -10.68 12.67
C ALA A 224 -16.78 -9.70 12.06
N PHE A 225 -17.99 -10.13 11.66
CA PHE A 225 -18.91 -9.31 10.86
C PHE A 225 -19.46 -8.10 11.64
N GLU A 226 -19.82 -8.28 12.90
CA GLU A 226 -20.28 -7.17 13.75
C GLU A 226 -19.18 -6.13 13.92
N ARG A 227 -17.94 -6.56 14.16
CA ARG A 227 -16.80 -5.65 14.26
C ARG A 227 -16.55 -4.92 12.95
N CYS A 228 -16.64 -5.62 11.81
CA CYS A 228 -16.50 -5.03 10.49
C CYS A 228 -17.53 -3.93 10.25
N ALA A 229 -18.81 -4.20 10.53
CA ALA A 229 -19.89 -3.24 10.40
C ALA A 229 -19.69 -2.01 11.30
N SER A 230 -19.32 -2.21 12.58
CA SER A 230 -19.03 -1.10 13.51
C SER A 230 -17.87 -0.25 13.02
N PHE A 231 -16.76 -0.89 12.63
CA PHE A 231 -15.57 -0.18 12.17
C PHE A 231 -15.86 0.67 10.92
N LEU A 232 -16.65 0.15 9.97
CA LEU A 232 -17.08 0.90 8.79
C LEU A 232 -17.98 2.10 9.11
N GLY A 233 -18.71 2.10 10.23
CA GLY A 233 -19.45 3.26 10.73
C GLY A 233 -18.58 4.26 11.53
N GLU A 234 -17.45 3.81 12.07
CA GLU A 234 -16.52 4.63 12.85
C GLU A 234 -15.54 5.44 11.98
N VAL A 235 -15.22 4.96 10.77
CA VAL A 235 -14.17 5.54 9.91
C VAL A 235 -14.73 6.15 8.62
N GLY A 236 -14.02 7.15 8.09
CA GLY A 236 -14.35 7.81 6.81
C GLY A 236 -13.26 7.73 5.74
N ARG A 237 -12.11 7.11 6.03
CA ARG A 237 -10.95 7.10 5.11
C ARG A 237 -11.14 6.04 4.04
N MET A 238 -11.07 6.43 2.76
CA MET A 238 -11.15 5.49 1.63
C MET A 238 -10.10 4.37 1.69
N LYS A 239 -8.95 4.61 2.32
CA LYS A 239 -7.93 3.59 2.61
C LYS A 239 -8.48 2.37 3.36
N TYR A 240 -9.48 2.55 4.22
CA TYR A 240 -10.12 1.45 4.95
C TYR A 240 -11.46 1.06 4.34
N LEU A 241 -12.26 2.05 3.92
CA LEU A 241 -13.59 1.82 3.38
C LEU A 241 -13.54 0.99 2.09
N LYS A 242 -12.72 1.39 1.11
CA LYS A 242 -12.64 0.72 -0.20
C LYS A 242 -12.34 -0.78 -0.06
N PRO A 243 -11.23 -1.21 0.56
CA PRO A 243 -10.90 -2.64 0.61
C PRO A 243 -11.94 -3.47 1.38
N LEU A 244 -12.51 -2.94 2.47
CA LEU A 244 -13.51 -3.69 3.24
C LEU A 244 -14.85 -3.80 2.52
N PHE A 245 -15.31 -2.72 1.87
CA PHE A 245 -16.52 -2.79 1.05
C PHE A 245 -16.34 -3.66 -0.20
N THR A 246 -15.15 -3.66 -0.82
CA THR A 246 -14.81 -4.59 -1.90
C THR A 246 -14.85 -6.03 -1.39
N ALA A 247 -14.19 -6.35 -0.27
CA ALA A 247 -14.23 -7.70 0.32
C ALA A 247 -15.67 -8.16 0.64
N LEU A 248 -16.49 -7.27 1.23
CA LEU A 248 -17.89 -7.55 1.52
C LEU A 248 -18.71 -7.81 0.24
N HIS A 249 -18.43 -7.08 -0.84
CA HIS A 249 -19.13 -7.21 -2.12
C HIS A 249 -18.74 -8.48 -2.88
N ASP A 250 -17.45 -8.77 -2.94
CA ASP A 250 -16.88 -9.86 -3.74
C ASP A 250 -17.25 -11.23 -3.17
N ASN A 251 -17.33 -11.35 -1.84
CA ASN A 251 -17.83 -12.56 -1.20
C ASN A 251 -19.37 -12.61 -1.24
N PRO A 252 -19.99 -13.61 -1.91
CA PRO A 252 -21.45 -13.73 -2.01
C PRO A 252 -22.17 -13.80 -0.66
N ASP A 253 -21.55 -14.42 0.35
CA ASP A 253 -22.16 -14.64 1.67
C ASP A 253 -22.24 -13.33 2.47
N THR A 254 -21.35 -12.37 2.19
CA THR A 254 -21.29 -11.08 2.89
C THR A 254 -21.86 -9.92 2.09
N ARG A 255 -22.26 -10.14 0.83
CA ARG A 255 -22.74 -9.08 -0.07
C ARG A 255 -23.96 -8.34 0.47
N THR A 256 -24.88 -9.08 1.09
CA THR A 256 -26.07 -8.48 1.74
C THR A 256 -25.65 -7.59 2.91
N LEU A 257 -24.75 -8.07 3.77
CA LEU A 257 -24.20 -7.30 4.88
C LEU A 257 -23.52 -6.02 4.38
N GLY A 258 -22.71 -6.09 3.31
CA GLY A 258 -22.07 -4.92 2.71
C GLY A 258 -23.07 -3.84 2.28
N ARG A 259 -24.19 -4.24 1.65
CA ARG A 259 -25.26 -3.31 1.25
C ARG A 259 -25.98 -2.69 2.44
N GLU A 260 -26.25 -3.48 3.48
CA GLU A 260 -26.91 -3.01 4.71
C GLU A 260 -26.02 -2.01 5.47
N VAL A 261 -24.73 -2.34 5.64
CA VAL A 261 -23.75 -1.46 6.28
C VAL A 261 -23.57 -0.17 5.48
N PHE A 262 -23.48 -0.24 4.15
CA PHE A 262 -23.41 0.94 3.31
C PHE A 262 -24.66 1.82 3.49
N ALA A 263 -25.85 1.25 3.36
CA ALA A 263 -27.10 2.00 3.50
C ALA A 263 -27.26 2.66 4.87
N ALA A 264 -26.80 2.01 5.94
CA ALA A 264 -26.87 2.54 7.30
C ALA A 264 -25.93 3.74 7.54
N ASN A 265 -24.82 3.82 6.80
CA ASN A 265 -23.75 4.82 7.04
C ASN A 265 -23.56 5.83 5.89
N ALA A 266 -24.23 5.64 4.74
CA ALA A 266 -23.99 6.39 3.50
C ALA A 266 -24.04 7.91 3.69
N ASP A 267 -24.98 8.43 4.49
CA ASP A 267 -25.13 9.86 4.73
C ASP A 267 -24.04 10.46 5.63
N GLY A 268 -23.31 9.62 6.38
CA GLY A 268 -22.19 10.02 7.21
C GLY A 268 -20.86 10.11 6.45
N TYR A 269 -20.75 9.44 5.28
CA TYR A 269 -19.53 9.48 4.48
C TYR A 269 -19.39 10.79 3.71
N HIS A 270 -18.14 11.22 3.52
CA HIS A 270 -17.84 12.33 2.63
C HIS A 270 -18.38 12.03 1.20
N PRO A 271 -18.93 13.01 0.46
CA PRO A 271 -19.55 12.77 -0.85
C PRO A 271 -18.65 12.00 -1.85
N ILE A 272 -17.35 12.30 -1.86
CA ILE A 272 -16.36 11.57 -2.67
C ILE A 272 -16.27 10.09 -2.27
N ALA A 273 -16.14 9.83 -0.96
CA ALA A 273 -16.07 8.46 -0.45
C ALA A 273 -17.37 7.71 -0.78
N ARG A 274 -18.52 8.33 -0.53
CA ARG A 274 -19.83 7.74 -0.85
C ARG A 274 -19.93 7.37 -2.34
N GLY A 275 -19.60 8.28 -3.25
CA GLY A 275 -19.65 7.99 -4.69
C GLY A 275 -18.67 6.87 -5.12
N GLY A 276 -17.50 6.77 -4.48
CA GLY A 276 -16.60 5.64 -4.65
C GLY A 276 -17.22 4.31 -4.20
N LEU A 277 -17.86 4.30 -3.04
CA LEU A 277 -18.52 3.11 -2.49
C LEU A 277 -19.77 2.70 -3.26
N GLU A 278 -20.55 3.66 -3.79
CA GLU A 278 -21.71 3.39 -4.64
C GLU A 278 -21.31 2.58 -5.89
N ARG A 279 -20.17 2.93 -6.51
CA ARG A 279 -19.62 2.18 -7.65
C ARG A 279 -19.29 0.74 -7.26
N ILE A 280 -18.64 0.52 -6.12
CA ILE A 280 -18.31 -0.82 -5.61
C ILE A 280 -19.60 -1.63 -5.35
N MET A 281 -20.62 -1.01 -4.75
CA MET A 281 -21.88 -1.71 -4.44
C MET A 281 -22.70 -2.05 -5.69
N ALA A 282 -22.56 -1.28 -6.77
CA ALA A 282 -23.25 -1.48 -8.03
C ALA A 282 -22.68 -2.62 -8.87
N GLY A 283 -21.39 -2.93 -8.75
CA GLY A 283 -20.66 -3.92 -9.54
C GLY A 283 -20.01 -3.30 -10.76
#